data_AF-A0A1G8K0W0-F1
#
_entry.id   AF-A0A1G8K0W0-F1
#
_cell.length_a   1.000
_cell.length_b   1.000
_cell.length_c   1.000
_cell.angle_alpha   90.00
_cell.angle_beta   90.00
_cell.angle_gamma   90.00
#
_symmetry.space_group_name_H-M   'P 1'
#
loop_
_entity.id
_entity.type
_entity.pdbx_description
1 polymer ?
#
loop_
_entity_poly.entity_id
_entity_poly.type
_entity_poly.pdbx_seq_one_letter_code
_entity_poly.pdbx_strand_id
1 'polypeptide(L)'
;MRDRHLLSILVSCALLAMAASPLQAANDASAKCLRCHKKNGSMEGVHSTIGEQGLACTSCHGDQGSHPRKKAPVIEFGTDSQTEVALQNQRCARCHKPVKLRNADWTHDVHQDKVGCADCHQLHPHTDPISQLDEIGRTQLCVDCHGSQQ
;
A
#
# COMPACT_ATOMS: atom_id res chain seq x y z
N MET A 1 67.01 -18.44 -5.55
CA MET A 1 66.28 -17.45 -4.73
C MET A 1 65.63 -16.46 -5.69
N ARG A 2 64.36 -16.68 -6.05
CA ARG A 2 63.61 -15.77 -6.93
C ARG A 2 62.14 -15.79 -6.48
N ASP A 3 61.70 -14.62 -6.05
CA ASP A 3 60.32 -14.12 -5.95
C ASP A 3 59.24 -15.01 -5.33
N ARG A 4 59.18 -14.99 -3.99
CA ARG A 4 58.06 -15.53 -3.17
C ARG A 4 57.09 -14.45 -2.66
N HIS A 5 57.11 -13.24 -3.21
CA HIS A 5 56.33 -12.10 -2.69
C HIS A 5 55.25 -11.53 -3.62
N LEU A 6 55.04 -12.10 -4.81
CA LEU A 6 54.06 -11.58 -5.78
C LEU A 6 52.66 -12.23 -5.73
N LEU A 7 52.43 -13.21 -4.85
CA LEU A 7 51.17 -13.98 -4.80
C LEU A 7 50.22 -13.59 -3.66
N SER A 8 50.50 -12.53 -2.90
CA SER A 8 49.73 -12.23 -1.67
C SER A 8 48.83 -10.99 -1.75
N ILE A 9 48.61 -10.39 -2.92
CA ILE A 9 47.81 -9.14 -3.06
C ILE A 9 46.48 -9.34 -3.83
N LEU A 10 46.04 -10.58 -4.11
CA LEU A 10 44.81 -10.80 -4.88
C LEU A 10 43.58 -11.22 -4.08
N VAL A 11 43.62 -11.20 -2.75
CA VAL A 11 42.47 -11.57 -1.92
C VAL A 11 42.20 -10.50 -0.86
N SER A 12 42.04 -9.25 -1.30
CA SER A 12 41.43 -8.22 -0.48
C SER A 12 40.13 -7.76 -1.13
N CYS A 13 39.05 -8.27 -0.56
CA CYS A 13 37.79 -7.55 -0.39
C CYS A 13 37.06 -7.12 -1.68
N ALA A 14 36.72 -8.08 -2.52
CA ALA A 14 35.47 -8.00 -3.28
C ALA A 14 34.28 -8.36 -2.36
N LEU A 15 34.08 -7.56 -1.31
CA LEU A 15 32.87 -7.58 -0.47
C LEU A 15 32.16 -6.23 -0.66
N LEU A 16 31.87 -5.89 -1.93
CA LEU A 16 30.75 -5.00 -2.21
C LEU A 16 29.50 -5.84 -1.94
N ALA A 17 29.00 -5.75 -0.71
CA ALA A 17 27.65 -6.21 -0.41
C ALA A 17 26.71 -5.48 -1.36
N MET A 18 26.17 -6.20 -2.35
CA MET A 18 25.15 -5.70 -3.26
C MET A 18 23.90 -5.45 -2.42
N ALA A 19 23.80 -4.26 -1.82
CA ALA A 19 22.59 -3.86 -1.12
C ALA A 19 21.45 -3.86 -2.15
N ALA A 20 20.38 -4.61 -1.85
CA ALA A 20 19.21 -4.67 -2.72
C ALA A 20 18.66 -3.25 -2.94
N SER A 21 18.22 -2.96 -4.16
CA SER A 21 17.56 -1.68 -4.45
C SER A 21 16.27 -1.56 -3.61
N PRO A 22 15.80 -0.34 -3.33
CA PRO A 22 14.58 -0.16 -2.56
C PRO A 22 13.36 -0.87 -3.18
N LEU A 23 13.27 -0.85 -4.52
CA LEU A 23 12.23 -1.56 -5.28
C LEU A 23 12.35 -3.08 -5.12
N GLN A 24 13.58 -3.61 -5.16
CA GLN A 24 13.80 -5.04 -4.92
C GLN A 24 13.41 -5.43 -3.48
N ALA A 25 13.78 -4.61 -2.49
CA ALA A 25 13.41 -4.83 -1.10
C ALA A 25 11.89 -4.80 -0.88
N ALA A 26 11.17 -3.88 -1.53
CA ALA A 26 9.72 -3.81 -1.49
C ALA A 26 9.07 -5.06 -2.11
N ASN A 27 9.58 -5.52 -3.26
CA ASN A 27 9.12 -6.75 -3.91
C ASN A 27 9.38 -7.98 -3.05
N ASP A 28 10.56 -8.12 -2.46
CA ASP A 28 10.92 -9.24 -1.60
C ASP A 28 10.06 -9.30 -0.32
N ALA A 29 9.74 -8.13 0.26
CA ALA A 29 8.82 -8.02 1.38
C ALA A 29 7.42 -8.52 0.99
N SER A 30 6.90 -8.06 -0.15
CA SER A 30 5.58 -8.45 -0.68
C SER A 30 5.51 -9.92 -1.09
N ALA A 31 6.59 -10.50 -1.62
CA ALA A 31 6.65 -11.89 -2.03
C ALA A 31 6.34 -12.85 -0.88
N LYS A 32 6.64 -12.47 0.37
CA LYS A 32 6.30 -13.27 1.55
C LYS A 32 4.80 -13.40 1.75
N CYS A 33 4.05 -12.32 1.54
CA CYS A 33 2.59 -12.28 1.63
C CYS A 33 1.97 -13.09 0.49
N LEU A 34 2.49 -12.90 -0.74
CA LEU A 34 1.99 -13.54 -1.95
C LEU A 34 2.17 -15.07 -1.99
N ARG A 35 3.00 -15.65 -1.11
CA ARG A 35 3.04 -17.12 -0.97
C ARG A 35 1.68 -17.71 -0.56
N CYS A 36 0.90 -16.97 0.21
CA CYS A 36 -0.44 -17.36 0.65
C CYS A 36 -1.54 -16.55 -0.07
N HIS A 37 -1.35 -15.25 -0.27
CA HIS A 37 -2.33 -14.34 -0.88
C HIS A 37 -2.28 -14.29 -2.40
N LYS A 38 -2.15 -15.45 -3.07
CA LYS A 38 -1.99 -15.52 -4.53
C LYS A 38 -3.21 -15.01 -5.31
N LYS A 39 -4.41 -15.11 -4.73
CA LYS A 39 -5.68 -14.81 -5.41
C LYS A 39 -6.27 -13.44 -5.05
N ASN A 40 -5.82 -12.84 -3.96
CA ASN A 40 -6.38 -11.59 -3.41
C ASN A 40 -5.31 -10.58 -2.99
N GLY A 41 -4.04 -10.83 -3.31
CA GLY A 41 -2.92 -9.96 -2.97
C GLY A 41 -2.37 -9.17 -4.15
N SER A 42 -2.94 -9.30 -5.36
CA SER A 42 -2.45 -8.54 -6.53
C SER A 42 -2.80 -7.07 -6.39
N MET A 43 -1.82 -6.20 -6.61
CA MET A 43 -2.00 -4.75 -6.69
C MET A 43 -1.82 -4.39 -8.16
N GLU A 44 -2.89 -4.06 -8.86
CA GLU A 44 -2.91 -3.84 -10.31
C GLU A 44 -3.25 -2.40 -10.68
N GLY A 45 -3.78 -1.63 -9.73
CA GLY A 45 -4.05 -0.21 -9.88
C GLY A 45 -2.79 0.65 -9.83
N VAL A 46 -2.98 1.97 -9.72
CA VAL A 46 -1.89 2.96 -9.75
C VAL A 46 -0.83 2.74 -8.65
N HIS A 47 -1.20 2.11 -7.54
CA HIS A 47 -0.28 1.82 -6.44
C HIS A 47 0.72 0.69 -6.73
N SER A 48 0.55 -0.02 -7.86
CA SER A 48 1.49 -1.05 -8.31
C SER A 48 2.78 -0.49 -8.89
N THR A 49 2.75 0.76 -9.39
CA THR A 49 3.87 1.39 -10.11
C THR A 49 4.30 2.74 -9.52
N ILE A 50 3.56 3.27 -8.55
CA ILE A 50 3.86 4.57 -7.95
C ILE A 50 4.83 4.47 -6.76
N GLY A 51 5.68 5.50 -6.62
CA GLY A 51 6.72 5.59 -5.60
C GLY A 51 8.08 5.17 -6.15
N GLU A 52 9.07 6.06 -6.04
CA GLU A 52 10.42 5.86 -6.58
C GLU A 52 11.13 4.61 -6.04
N GLN A 53 10.68 4.10 -4.88
CA GLN A 53 11.20 2.92 -4.22
C GLN A 53 10.28 1.69 -4.31
N GLY A 54 9.13 1.79 -4.97
CA GLY A 54 8.08 0.77 -4.92
C GLY A 54 7.35 0.69 -3.57
N LEU A 55 6.06 0.34 -3.61
CA LEU A 55 5.27 0.10 -2.40
C LEU A 55 5.25 -1.39 -2.08
N ALA A 56 5.60 -1.74 -0.83
CA ALA A 56 5.41 -3.09 -0.33
C ALA A 56 3.97 -3.27 0.21
N CYS A 57 3.48 -4.52 0.33
CA CYS A 57 2.20 -4.80 0.97
C CYS A 57 2.09 -4.13 2.36
N THR A 58 3.19 -4.13 3.11
CA THR A 58 3.29 -3.58 4.46
C THR A 58 3.21 -2.05 4.51
N SER A 59 3.41 -1.36 3.39
CA SER A 59 3.24 0.11 3.30
C SER A 59 1.81 0.52 3.65
N CYS A 60 0.83 -0.30 3.28
CA CYS A 60 -0.59 -0.08 3.58
C CYS A 60 -1.05 -1.00 4.72
N HIS A 61 -0.79 -2.30 4.60
CA HIS A 61 -1.32 -3.33 5.49
C HIS A 61 -0.57 -3.47 6.83
N GLY A 62 0.56 -2.78 7.00
CA GLY A 62 1.39 -2.91 8.21
C GLY A 62 2.17 -4.22 8.28
N ASP A 63 2.85 -4.46 9.40
CA ASP A 63 3.62 -5.69 9.62
C ASP A 63 2.70 -6.89 9.87
N GLN A 64 3.05 -8.05 9.30
CA GLN A 64 2.29 -9.30 9.49
C GLN A 64 2.40 -9.83 10.93
N GLY A 65 3.45 -9.50 11.67
CA GLY A 65 3.68 -9.99 13.03
C GLY A 65 3.55 -11.50 13.13
N SER A 66 2.60 -11.97 13.93
CA SER A 66 2.30 -13.40 14.10
C SER A 66 1.24 -13.95 13.12
N HIS A 67 0.76 -13.16 12.16
CA HIS A 67 -0.14 -13.61 11.11
C HIS A 67 0.52 -14.73 10.28
N PRO A 68 -0.21 -15.81 9.91
CA PRO A 68 -1.62 -16.07 10.22
C PRO A 68 -1.84 -16.84 11.52
N ARG A 69 -0.76 -17.23 12.24
CA ARG A 69 -0.81 -18.11 13.43
C ARG A 69 -1.57 -17.48 14.60
N LYS A 70 -1.44 -16.18 14.79
CA LYS A 70 -2.28 -15.39 15.70
C LYS A 70 -3.00 -14.33 14.87
N LYS A 71 -4.13 -13.83 15.37
CA LYS A 71 -4.80 -12.63 14.84
C LYS A 71 -3.94 -11.39 15.14
N ALA A 72 -2.76 -11.31 14.54
CA ALA A 72 -1.96 -10.11 14.52
C ALA A 72 -2.62 -9.12 13.57
N PRO A 73 -2.74 -7.83 13.93
CA PRO A 73 -3.50 -6.86 13.17
C PRO A 73 -2.72 -6.44 11.92
N VAL A 74 -2.92 -7.19 10.84
CA VAL A 74 -2.75 -6.66 9.49
C VAL A 74 -3.92 -5.72 9.24
N ILE A 75 -3.66 -4.53 8.71
CA ILE A 75 -4.72 -3.57 8.45
C ILE A 75 -5.56 -4.07 7.29
N GLU A 76 -6.86 -4.13 7.55
CA GLU A 76 -7.90 -4.42 6.58
C GLU A 76 -8.63 -3.11 6.28
N PHE A 77 -9.04 -2.93 5.02
CA PHE A 77 -9.68 -1.71 4.55
C PHE A 77 -11.13 -1.99 4.13
N GLY A 78 -12.01 -1.04 4.37
CA GLY A 78 -13.43 -1.12 4.02
C GLY A 78 -14.34 -1.23 5.23
N THR A 79 -15.65 -1.21 4.97
CA THR A 79 -16.70 -1.10 6.00
C THR A 79 -16.77 -2.31 6.93
N ASP A 80 -16.49 -3.52 6.42
CA ASP A 80 -16.53 -4.76 7.21
C ASP A 80 -15.23 -5.05 7.98
N SER A 81 -14.25 -4.15 7.87
CA SER A 81 -12.95 -4.28 8.52
C SER A 81 -13.05 -4.18 10.05
N GLN A 82 -12.27 -5.00 10.75
CA GLN A 82 -12.07 -4.86 12.20
C GLN A 82 -11.09 -3.74 12.56
N THR A 83 -10.49 -3.09 11.57
CA THR A 83 -9.60 -1.95 11.77
C THR A 83 -10.43 -0.67 11.87
N GLU A 84 -10.27 0.09 12.95
CA GLU A 84 -10.91 1.39 13.12
C GLU A 84 -10.70 2.30 11.90
N VAL A 85 -11.77 2.97 11.45
CA VAL A 85 -11.76 3.86 10.26
C VAL A 85 -10.63 4.88 10.32
N ALA A 86 -10.41 5.47 11.49
CA ALA A 86 -9.32 6.44 11.69
C ALA A 86 -7.94 5.84 11.39
N LEU A 87 -7.70 4.56 11.76
CA LEU A 87 -6.44 3.89 11.49
C LEU A 87 -6.30 3.48 10.02
N GLN A 88 -7.40 3.08 9.38
CA GLN A 88 -7.44 2.86 7.92
C GLN A 88 -7.04 4.15 7.18
N ASN A 89 -7.72 5.26 7.47
CA ASN A 89 -7.49 6.54 6.81
C ASN A 89 -6.10 7.11 7.10
N GLN A 90 -5.57 6.88 8.31
CA GLN A 90 -4.21 7.28 8.65
C GLN A 90 -3.16 6.62 7.73
N ARG A 91 -3.40 5.39 7.25
CA ARG A 91 -2.48 4.74 6.30
C ARG A 91 -2.40 5.50 4.98
N CYS A 92 -3.53 5.94 4.46
CA CYS A 92 -3.59 6.78 3.26
C CYS A 92 -2.92 8.15 3.50
N ALA A 93 -3.21 8.77 4.65
CA ALA A 93 -2.73 10.11 5.02
C ALA A 93 -1.20 10.22 5.20
N ARG A 94 -0.50 9.09 5.34
CA ARG A 94 0.97 9.05 5.31
C ARG A 94 1.52 9.66 4.02
N CYS A 95 0.89 9.34 2.89
CA CYS A 95 1.28 9.81 1.57
C CYS A 95 0.34 10.91 1.04
N HIS A 96 -0.98 10.72 1.15
CA HIS A 96 -1.99 11.65 0.65
C HIS A 96 -2.35 12.71 1.69
N LYS A 97 -1.85 13.94 1.51
CA LYS A 97 -2.05 15.01 2.50
C LYS A 97 -3.49 15.55 2.45
N PRO A 98 -4.18 15.72 3.60
CA PRO A 98 -5.57 16.20 3.64
C PRO A 98 -5.81 17.49 2.85
N VAL A 99 -4.88 18.44 2.91
CA VAL A 99 -4.96 19.69 2.14
C VAL A 99 -5.02 19.44 0.62
N LYS A 100 -4.22 18.50 0.11
CA LYS A 100 -4.23 18.16 -1.32
C LYS A 100 -5.50 17.43 -1.71
N LEU A 101 -5.98 16.52 -0.86
CA LEU A 101 -7.22 15.78 -1.08
C LEU A 101 -8.43 16.71 -1.15
N ARG A 102 -8.58 17.62 -0.17
CA ARG A 102 -9.64 18.63 -0.18
C ARG A 102 -9.61 19.52 -1.42
N ASN A 103 -8.43 19.92 -1.88
CA ASN A 103 -8.30 20.75 -3.08
C ASN A 103 -8.63 19.98 -4.37
N ALA A 104 -8.42 18.66 -4.39
CA ALA A 104 -8.84 17.81 -5.50
C ALA A 104 -10.36 17.59 -5.47
N ASP A 105 -10.93 17.36 -4.28
CA ASP A 105 -12.36 17.23 -4.08
C ASP A 105 -12.75 17.52 -2.62
N TRP A 106 -13.74 18.41 -2.42
CA TRP A 106 -14.17 18.86 -1.10
C TRP A 106 -14.76 17.71 -0.25
N THR A 107 -15.30 16.67 -0.90
CA THR A 107 -15.92 15.53 -0.22
C THR A 107 -14.96 14.76 0.68
N HIS A 108 -13.65 14.80 0.40
CA HIS A 108 -12.65 14.18 1.27
C HIS A 108 -12.63 14.80 2.67
N ASP A 109 -12.84 16.12 2.79
CA ASP A 109 -12.74 16.84 4.06
C ASP A 109 -13.89 16.47 5.00
N VAL A 110 -15.10 16.31 4.47
CA VAL A 110 -16.28 15.97 5.27
C VAL A 110 -16.34 14.49 5.67
N HIS A 111 -15.63 13.61 4.94
CA HIS A 111 -15.63 12.17 5.19
C HIS A 111 -14.40 11.64 5.94
N GLN A 112 -13.32 12.42 6.06
CA GLN A 112 -12.00 11.94 6.52
C GLN A 112 -11.98 11.19 7.86
N ASP A 113 -12.92 11.48 8.76
CA ASP A 113 -13.01 10.85 10.10
C ASP A 113 -14.28 10.00 10.28
N LYS A 114 -15.09 9.85 9.23
CA LYS A 114 -16.42 9.21 9.28
C LYS A 114 -16.52 7.99 8.40
N VAL A 115 -15.84 8.01 7.25
CA VAL A 115 -15.92 6.97 6.22
C VAL A 115 -14.50 6.55 5.86
N GLY A 116 -14.27 5.25 5.67
CA GLY A 116 -12.99 4.72 5.26
C GLY A 116 -12.71 5.08 3.80
N CYS A 117 -11.46 5.37 3.44
CA CYS A 117 -11.11 5.67 2.05
C CYS A 117 -11.54 4.54 1.09
N ALA A 118 -11.46 3.29 1.54
CA ALA A 118 -11.82 2.11 0.76
C ALA A 118 -13.33 1.85 0.64
N ASP A 119 -14.17 2.64 1.32
CA ASP A 119 -15.62 2.59 1.11
C ASP A 119 -16.01 3.23 -0.23
N CYS A 120 -15.13 4.07 -0.81
CA CYS A 120 -15.29 4.63 -2.15
C CYS A 120 -14.21 4.17 -3.15
N HIS A 121 -12.97 4.01 -2.69
CA HIS A 121 -11.84 3.66 -3.54
C HIS A 121 -11.54 2.16 -3.57
N GLN A 122 -11.20 1.64 -4.75
CA GLN A 122 -10.67 0.27 -4.89
C GLN A 122 -9.28 0.30 -5.52
N LEU A 123 -8.27 -0.18 -4.77
CA LEU A 123 -6.87 -0.04 -5.17
C LEU A 123 -6.26 -1.31 -5.76
N HIS A 124 -6.75 -2.49 -5.35
CA HIS A 124 -6.25 -3.77 -5.85
C HIS A 124 -6.55 -3.98 -7.35
N PRO A 125 -7.77 -3.72 -7.86
CA PRO A 125 -8.06 -3.82 -9.28
C PRO A 125 -7.28 -2.79 -10.11
N HIS A 126 -7.18 -3.04 -11.42
CA HIS A 126 -6.49 -2.13 -12.34
C HIS A 126 -7.08 -0.71 -12.35
N THR A 127 -8.38 -0.59 -12.11
CA THR A 127 -9.07 0.70 -12.18
C THR A 127 -9.89 0.92 -10.92
N ASP A 128 -9.79 2.14 -10.40
CA ASP A 128 -10.54 2.61 -9.26
C ASP A 128 -11.92 3.12 -9.73
N PRO A 129 -13.05 2.53 -9.31
CA PRO A 129 -14.38 2.86 -9.84
C PRO A 129 -14.73 4.34 -9.76
N ILE A 130 -14.37 5.02 -8.67
CA ILE A 130 -14.65 6.45 -8.46
C ILE A 130 -14.03 7.34 -9.56
N SER A 131 -12.91 6.90 -10.15
CA SER A 131 -12.23 7.64 -11.23
C SER A 131 -12.94 7.57 -12.58
N GLN A 132 -13.89 6.64 -12.73
CA GLN A 132 -14.64 6.41 -13.97
C GLN A 132 -16.06 7.01 -13.93
N LEU A 133 -16.49 7.53 -12.78
CA LEU A 133 -17.83 8.07 -12.63
C LEU A 133 -17.94 9.46 -13.24
N ASP A 134 -19.04 9.69 -13.96
CA ASP A 134 -19.49 11.01 -14.36
C ASP A 134 -20.22 11.70 -13.19
N GLU A 135 -20.73 12.91 -13.42
CA GLU A 135 -21.42 13.69 -12.38
C GLU A 135 -22.65 12.96 -11.82
N ILE A 136 -23.38 12.22 -12.66
CA ILE A 136 -24.57 11.46 -12.26
C ILE A 136 -24.16 10.29 -11.37
N GLY A 137 -23.18 9.49 -11.80
CA GLY A 137 -22.66 8.37 -11.01
C GLY A 137 -22.09 8.83 -9.67
N ARG A 138 -21.37 9.96 -9.65
CA ARG A 138 -20.86 10.56 -8.42
C ARG A 138 -21.97 11.02 -7.48
N THR A 139 -23.06 11.59 -8.02
CA THR A 139 -24.23 11.99 -7.22
C THR A 139 -24.96 10.78 -6.65
N GLN A 140 -25.05 9.70 -7.43
CA GLN A 140 -25.70 8.46 -6.98
C GLN A 140 -25.02 7.88 -5.74
N LEU A 141 -23.67 7.90 -5.66
CA LEU A 141 -22.95 7.46 -4.45
C LEU A 141 -23.38 8.22 -3.19
N CYS A 142 -23.64 9.53 -3.31
CA CYS A 142 -24.15 10.33 -2.20
C CYS A 142 -25.52 9.82 -1.74
N VAL A 143 -26.40 9.52 -2.70
CA VAL A 143 -27.76 9.04 -2.45
C VAL A 143 -27.75 7.61 -1.90
N ASP A 144 -26.85 6.75 -2.36
CA ASP A 144 -26.78 5.37 -1.88
C ASP A 144 -26.47 5.31 -0.37
N CYS A 145 -25.61 6.20 0.12
CA CYS A 145 -25.30 6.29 1.54
C CYS A 145 -26.29 7.17 2.33
N HIS A 146 -26.64 8.36 1.83
CA HIS A 146 -27.43 9.35 2.58
C HIS A 146 -28.93 9.37 2.24
N GLY A 147 -29.35 8.71 1.16
CA GLY A 147 -30.73 8.67 0.68
C GLY A 147 -31.58 7.60 1.37
N SER A 148 -30.97 6.62 2.02
CA SER A 148 -31.69 5.82 3.01
C SER A 148 -32.03 6.73 4.19
N GLN A 149 -33.32 6.84 4.53
CA GLN A 149 -33.76 7.60 5.70
C GLN A 149 -33.02 7.05 6.93
N GLN A 150 -32.25 7.92 7.57
CA GLN A 150 -31.67 7.73 8.91
C GLN A 150 -32.75 7.29 9.90
#